data_AF-G0SEV4-F1
#
_entry.id   AF-G0SEV4-F1
#
_cell.length_a   1.000
_cell.length_b   1.000
_cell.length_c   1.000
_cell.angle_alpha   90.00
_cell.angle_beta   90.00
_cell.angle_gamma   90.00
#
_symmetry.space_group_name_H-M   'P 1'
#
loop_
_entity.id
_entity.type
_entity.pdbx_description
1 polymer ?
#
loop_
_entity_poly.entity_id
_entity_poly.type
_entity_poly.pdbx_seq_one_letter_code
_entity_poly.pdbx_strand_id
1 'polypeptide(L)'
;MDFDPKHDRLHHSLSSAWSSFLNAQHCTKEVCSLRRALDDHVRQANVAIASVQRDVAHTHGLVTSALADAKTKAEEQNAKIAEQMRGVQERVAKLEREGVGRGNGRDDGKVRELEGRVNALQEKIGQIPSGAGVEDETVRTLMTKMDMLQAEVRELREGKAAVESKLAALELKIAALAEREPLGEDVMGFLQLMHSRRKSLMKVLDDVEHGDANEHGKAPVCFLKAQLLTRAVLTQLAPEPSPQDWGAMEVATDWSSTPPFNPRPTRNSIPLSNYQPQAQPQIQSQLQSRSQPLLHPPSTQHQQDLHSLYLFFRDRYKAKPPKNDVSFIWQFLRAIRDPELSRHVQESLAVLLPHDVTRRKESTRLKKEKYRYITIDKGLTWRRFREALVRIPSPQ
;
A
#
# COMPACT_ATOMS: atom_id res chain seq x y z
N MET A 1 33.67 -29.11 -80.45
CA MET A 1 32.89 -29.85 -79.45
C MET A 1 31.76 -28.93 -79.06
N ASP A 2 30.60 -29.09 -79.68
CA ASP A 2 29.43 -28.28 -79.38
C ASP A 2 28.81 -28.77 -78.07
N PHE A 3 28.87 -27.93 -77.04
CA PHE A 3 28.16 -28.17 -75.79
C PHE A 3 26.67 -28.07 -76.07
N ASP A 4 25.93 -29.16 -75.80
CA ASP A 4 24.47 -29.21 -76.00
C ASP A 4 23.75 -28.41 -74.89
N PRO A 5 23.17 -27.24 -75.19
CA PRO A 5 22.59 -26.34 -74.19
C PRO A 5 21.33 -26.93 -73.50
N LYS A 6 20.83 -28.08 -73.97
CA LYS A 6 19.74 -28.81 -73.31
C LYS A 6 20.17 -29.45 -72.00
N HIS A 7 21.44 -29.85 -71.87
CA HIS A 7 21.93 -30.53 -70.68
C HIS A 7 21.97 -29.58 -69.47
N ASP A 8 22.30 -28.31 -69.68
CA ASP A 8 22.41 -27.30 -68.61
C ASP A 8 21.04 -26.92 -68.01
N ARG A 9 19.97 -26.91 -68.82
CA ARG A 9 18.62 -26.58 -68.34
C ARG A 9 18.09 -27.60 -67.34
N LEU A 10 18.39 -28.88 -67.54
CA LEU A 10 17.99 -29.94 -66.61
C LEU A 10 18.76 -29.83 -65.29
N HIS A 11 20.06 -29.55 -65.33
CA HIS A 11 20.85 -29.33 -64.12
C HIS A 11 20.36 -28.13 -63.32
N HIS A 12 20.02 -27.02 -63.97
CA HIS A 12 19.46 -25.85 -63.28
C HIS A 12 18.07 -26.11 -62.71
N SER A 13 17.19 -26.81 -63.44
CA SER A 13 15.86 -27.17 -62.92
C SER A 13 15.94 -28.11 -61.71
N LEU A 14 16.81 -29.12 -61.78
CA LEU A 14 17.04 -30.05 -60.67
C LEU A 14 17.67 -29.33 -59.48
N SER A 15 18.70 -28.49 -59.68
CA SER A 15 19.31 -27.72 -58.60
C SER A 15 18.32 -26.79 -57.92
N SER A 16 17.44 -26.13 -58.71
CA SER A 16 16.38 -25.28 -58.17
C SER A 16 15.35 -26.08 -57.37
N ALA A 17 14.84 -27.20 -57.93
CA ALA A 17 13.90 -28.08 -57.24
C ALA A 17 14.49 -28.65 -55.93
N TRP A 18 15.77 -29.04 -55.93
CA TRP A 18 16.47 -29.50 -54.74
C TRP A 18 16.62 -28.41 -53.68
N SER A 19 17.01 -27.20 -54.07
CA SER A 19 17.08 -26.07 -53.13
C SER A 19 15.71 -25.74 -52.52
N SER A 20 14.65 -25.75 -53.33
CA SER A 20 13.27 -25.55 -52.87
C SER A 20 12.82 -26.64 -51.89
N PHE A 21 13.12 -27.91 -52.19
CA PHE A 21 12.81 -29.03 -51.30
C PHE A 21 13.54 -28.91 -49.96
N LEU A 22 14.84 -28.59 -49.96
CA LEU A 22 15.63 -28.41 -48.74
C LEU A 22 15.12 -27.22 -47.92
N ASN A 23 14.77 -26.10 -48.57
CA ASN A 23 14.15 -24.96 -47.91
C ASN A 23 12.80 -25.32 -47.29
N ALA A 24 11.95 -26.08 -47.98
CA ALA A 24 10.67 -26.55 -47.44
C ALA A 24 10.85 -27.47 -46.21
N GLN A 25 11.86 -28.35 -46.24
CA GLN A 25 12.23 -29.19 -45.09
C GLN A 25 12.71 -28.34 -43.91
N HIS A 26 13.51 -27.31 -44.18
CA HIS A 26 13.97 -26.36 -43.16
C HIS A 26 12.79 -25.63 -42.52
N CYS A 27 11.92 -25.02 -43.33
CA CYS A 27 10.72 -24.33 -42.85
C CYS A 27 9.82 -25.26 -42.03
N THR A 28 9.68 -26.53 -42.43
CA THR A 28 8.90 -27.52 -41.67
C THR A 28 9.49 -27.76 -40.28
N LYS A 29 10.81 -27.87 -40.16
CA LYS A 29 11.50 -28.02 -38.86
C LYS A 29 11.34 -26.79 -37.99
N GLU A 30 11.46 -25.60 -38.56
CA GLU A 30 11.26 -24.33 -37.84
C GLU A 30 9.82 -24.21 -37.33
N VAL A 31 8.82 -24.49 -38.17
CA VAL A 31 7.40 -24.48 -37.76
C VAL A 31 7.14 -25.49 -36.64
N CYS A 32 7.70 -26.70 -36.72
CA CYS A 32 7.59 -27.68 -35.64
C CYS A 32 8.27 -27.20 -34.36
N SER A 33 9.43 -26.54 -34.45
CA SER A 33 10.14 -25.97 -33.29
C SER A 33 9.33 -24.84 -32.64
N LEU A 34 8.82 -23.91 -33.44
CA LEU A 34 7.97 -22.80 -32.98
C LEU A 34 6.69 -23.31 -32.34
N ARG A 35 6.06 -24.33 -32.92
CA ARG A 35 4.87 -24.97 -32.34
C ARG A 35 5.15 -25.54 -30.95
N ARG A 36 6.23 -26.29 -30.77
CA ARG A 36 6.61 -26.83 -29.45
C ARG A 36 6.88 -25.72 -28.44
N ALA A 37 7.57 -24.66 -28.85
CA ALA A 37 7.84 -23.52 -27.98
C ALA A 37 6.53 -22.80 -27.55
N LEU A 38 5.58 -22.65 -28.48
CA LEU A 38 4.26 -22.10 -28.18
C LEU A 38 3.49 -22.99 -27.20
N ASP A 39 3.46 -24.30 -27.41
CA ASP A 39 2.78 -25.25 -26.52
C ASP A 39 3.39 -25.22 -25.11
N ASP A 40 4.71 -25.12 -24.99
CA ASP A 40 5.40 -24.97 -23.70
C ASP A 40 5.05 -23.64 -23.02
N HIS A 41 5.00 -22.54 -23.77
CA HIS A 41 4.63 -21.24 -23.22
C HIS A 41 3.16 -21.22 -22.76
N VAL A 42 2.24 -21.83 -23.51
CA VAL A 42 0.84 -22.00 -23.11
C VAL A 42 0.74 -22.83 -21.83
N ARG A 43 1.51 -23.92 -21.72
CA ARG A 43 1.55 -24.75 -20.51
C ARG A 43 2.09 -23.97 -19.31
N GLN A 44 3.16 -23.18 -19.48
CA GLN A 44 3.70 -22.32 -18.42
C GLN A 44 2.70 -21.25 -17.99
N ALA A 45 2.02 -20.61 -18.94
CA ALA A 45 0.99 -19.62 -18.67
C ALA A 45 -0.17 -20.22 -17.87
N ASN A 46 -0.63 -21.44 -18.22
CA ASN A 46 -1.69 -22.13 -17.48
C ASN A 46 -1.28 -22.46 -16.03
N VAL A 47 -0.03 -22.90 -15.81
CA VAL A 47 0.49 -23.13 -14.45
C VAL A 47 0.54 -21.83 -13.64
N ALA A 48 0.98 -20.73 -14.27
CA ALA A 48 1.01 -19.42 -13.62
C ALA A 48 -0.40 -18.92 -13.27
N ILE A 49 -1.37 -19.05 -14.18
CA ILE A 49 -2.78 -18.69 -13.94
C ILE A 49 -3.34 -19.51 -12.78
N ALA A 50 -3.12 -20.83 -12.76
CA ALA A 50 -3.58 -21.69 -11.68
C ALA A 50 -2.94 -21.32 -10.33
N SER A 51 -1.69 -20.85 -10.33
CA SER A 51 -1.04 -20.34 -9.12
C SER A 51 -1.67 -19.05 -8.62
N VAL A 52 -1.88 -18.08 -9.50
CA VAL A 52 -2.54 -16.81 -9.14
C VAL A 52 -3.96 -17.05 -8.64
N GLN A 53 -4.70 -17.98 -9.24
CA GLN A 53 -6.04 -18.34 -8.77
C GLN A 53 -6.03 -18.93 -7.36
N ARG A 54 -5.06 -19.79 -7.04
CA ARG A 54 -4.89 -20.31 -5.67
C ARG A 54 -4.54 -19.20 -4.67
N ASP A 55 -3.66 -18.28 -5.03
CA ASP A 55 -3.27 -17.16 -4.18
C ASP A 55 -4.45 -16.19 -3.94
N VAL A 56 -5.25 -15.93 -4.97
CA VAL A 56 -6.49 -15.14 -4.85
C VAL A 56 -7.51 -15.83 -3.94
N ALA A 57 -7.72 -17.13 -4.10
CA ALA A 57 -8.63 -17.89 -3.23
C ALA A 57 -8.17 -17.87 -1.76
N HIS A 58 -6.87 -18.05 -1.53
CA HIS A 58 -6.27 -18.00 -0.20
C HIS A 58 -6.41 -16.61 0.45
N THR A 59 -6.05 -15.55 -0.28
CA THR A 59 -6.18 -14.16 0.22
C THR A 59 -7.64 -13.79 0.48
N HIS A 60 -8.58 -14.21 -0.38
CA HIS A 60 -10.01 -14.05 -0.13
C HIS A 60 -10.44 -14.76 1.16
N GLY A 61 -9.95 -15.98 1.41
CA GLY A 61 -10.20 -16.72 2.66
C GLY A 61 -9.71 -15.96 3.89
N LEU A 62 -8.47 -15.45 3.86
CA LEU A 62 -7.90 -14.65 4.94
C LEU A 62 -8.68 -13.36 5.21
N VAL A 63 -9.04 -12.62 4.15
CA VAL A 63 -9.84 -11.38 4.27
C VAL A 63 -11.23 -11.69 4.83
N THR A 64 -11.86 -12.77 4.37
CA THR A 64 -13.19 -13.17 4.88
C THR A 64 -13.13 -13.53 6.36
N SER A 65 -12.11 -14.27 6.80
CA SER A 65 -11.90 -14.61 8.21
C SER A 65 -11.64 -13.36 9.05
N ALA A 66 -10.72 -12.50 8.62
CA ALA A 66 -10.39 -11.27 9.34
C ALA A 66 -11.59 -10.31 9.42
N LEU A 67 -12.42 -10.26 8.39
CA LEU A 67 -13.67 -9.48 8.39
C LEU A 67 -14.68 -10.05 9.39
N ALA A 68 -14.83 -11.38 9.45
CA ALA A 68 -15.69 -12.03 10.44
C ALA A 68 -15.22 -11.74 11.87
N ASP A 69 -13.91 -11.86 12.14
CA ASP A 69 -13.32 -11.56 13.46
C ASP A 69 -13.45 -10.08 13.84
N ALA A 70 -13.26 -9.17 12.88
CA ALA A 70 -13.46 -7.74 13.11
C ALA A 70 -14.92 -7.41 13.42
N LYS A 71 -15.85 -8.06 12.71
CA LYS A 71 -17.30 -7.90 12.92
C LYS A 71 -17.72 -8.38 14.31
N THR A 72 -17.31 -9.58 14.72
CA THR A 72 -17.65 -10.12 16.06
C THR A 72 -17.08 -9.24 17.17
N LYS A 73 -15.84 -8.75 17.01
CA LYS A 73 -15.22 -7.81 17.96
C LYS A 73 -15.95 -6.47 18.03
N ALA A 74 -16.44 -5.95 16.91
CA ALA A 74 -17.24 -4.73 16.88
C ALA A 74 -18.61 -4.93 17.56
N GLU A 75 -19.27 -6.07 17.32
CA GLU A 75 -20.51 -6.44 18.00
C GLU A 75 -20.32 -6.59 19.52
N GLU A 76 -19.21 -7.17 19.97
CA GLU A 76 -18.84 -7.26 21.38
C GLU A 76 -18.64 -5.87 22.02
N GLN A 77 -17.94 -4.96 21.33
CA GLN A 77 -17.76 -3.58 21.80
C GLN A 77 -19.09 -2.84 21.90
N ASN A 78 -19.98 -3.01 20.91
CA ASN A 78 -21.32 -2.42 20.93
C ASN A 78 -22.16 -2.94 22.10
N ALA A 79 -22.10 -4.25 22.39
CA ALA A 79 -22.78 -4.83 23.55
C ALA A 79 -22.27 -4.24 24.87
N LYS A 80 -20.95 -4.05 25.01
CA LYS A 80 -20.35 -3.43 26.19
C LYS A 80 -20.77 -1.97 26.36
N ILE A 81 -20.82 -1.19 25.28
CA ILE A 81 -21.30 0.21 25.31
C ILE A 81 -22.78 0.26 25.71
N ALA A 82 -23.60 -0.64 25.18
CA ALA A 82 -25.02 -0.72 25.53
C ALA A 82 -25.22 -1.03 27.03
N GLU A 83 -24.41 -1.92 27.61
CA GLU A 83 -24.43 -2.19 29.05
C GLU A 83 -24.03 -0.96 29.88
N GLN A 84 -22.96 -0.25 29.48
CA GLN A 84 -22.54 0.96 30.15
C GLN A 84 -23.62 2.05 30.11
N MET A 85 -24.29 2.21 28.97
CA MET A 85 -25.40 3.15 28.80
C MET A 85 -26.59 2.80 29.69
N ARG A 86 -26.97 1.52 29.78
CA ARG A 86 -28.00 1.04 30.72
C ARG A 86 -27.62 1.38 32.16
N GLY A 87 -26.38 1.11 32.58
CA GLY A 87 -25.91 1.46 33.92
C GLY A 87 -25.87 2.97 34.21
N VAL A 88 -25.67 3.82 33.19
CA VAL A 88 -25.85 5.28 33.32
C VAL A 88 -27.32 5.62 33.49
N GLN A 89 -28.21 5.08 32.65
CA GLN A 89 -29.66 5.33 32.72
C GLN A 89 -30.25 4.92 34.07
N GLU A 90 -29.85 3.79 34.63
CA GLU A 90 -30.29 3.35 35.96
C GLU A 90 -29.84 4.30 37.07
N ARG A 91 -28.61 4.82 37.00
CA ARG A 91 -28.10 5.82 37.95
C ARG A 91 -28.86 7.14 37.83
N VAL A 92 -29.16 7.59 36.62
CA VAL A 92 -29.99 8.78 36.38
C VAL A 92 -31.40 8.57 36.95
N ALA A 93 -32.06 7.45 36.64
CA ALA A 93 -33.40 7.14 37.16
C ALA A 93 -33.43 6.96 38.69
N LYS A 94 -32.33 6.53 39.31
CA LYS A 94 -32.18 6.49 40.77
C LYS A 94 -32.09 7.91 41.35
N LEU A 95 -31.25 8.77 40.77
CA LEU A 95 -31.12 10.18 41.18
C LEU A 95 -32.43 10.94 40.99
N GLU A 96 -33.18 10.68 39.92
CA GLU A 96 -34.50 11.27 39.69
C GLU A 96 -35.51 10.85 40.77
N ARG A 97 -35.55 9.56 41.14
CA ARG A 97 -36.44 9.08 42.22
C ARG A 97 -36.05 9.62 43.59
N GLU A 98 -34.75 9.74 43.86
CA GLU A 98 -34.24 10.28 45.13
C GLU A 98 -34.41 11.81 45.22
N GLY A 99 -34.35 12.53 44.09
CA GLY A 99 -34.49 13.99 44.02
C GLY A 99 -35.93 14.51 43.93
N VAL A 100 -36.84 13.79 43.27
CA VAL A 100 -38.21 14.29 43.00
C VAL A 100 -39.17 14.06 44.18
N GLY A 101 -38.88 13.13 45.10
CA GLY A 101 -39.82 12.72 46.15
C GLY A 101 -39.82 13.53 47.46
N ARG A 102 -38.86 14.44 47.70
CA ARG A 102 -38.68 15.00 49.07
C ARG A 102 -38.13 16.42 49.21
N GLY A 103 -38.12 17.24 48.16
CA GLY A 103 -37.23 18.41 48.16
C GLY A 103 -37.76 19.78 47.76
N ASN A 104 -38.84 19.93 46.97
CA ASN A 104 -39.21 21.23 46.38
C ASN A 104 -39.77 22.30 47.36
N GLY A 105 -39.61 22.10 48.67
CA GLY A 105 -39.94 23.12 49.67
C GLY A 105 -39.10 23.05 50.95
N ARG A 106 -38.27 22.03 51.13
CA ARG A 106 -37.41 21.90 52.30
C ARG A 106 -35.99 22.38 52.02
N ASP A 107 -35.50 22.25 50.79
CA ASP A 107 -34.17 22.75 50.46
C ASP A 107 -34.22 24.26 50.18
N ASP A 108 -35.29 24.81 49.61
CA ASP A 108 -35.46 26.28 49.56
C ASP A 108 -35.70 26.90 50.94
N GLY A 109 -36.41 26.19 51.83
CA GLY A 109 -36.61 26.62 53.22
C GLY A 109 -35.34 26.56 54.04
N LYS A 110 -34.54 25.48 53.88
CA LYS A 110 -33.21 25.36 54.48
C LYS A 110 -32.21 26.30 53.83
N VAL A 111 -32.28 26.58 52.54
CA VAL A 111 -31.43 27.56 51.86
C VAL A 111 -31.76 28.94 52.38
N ARG A 112 -33.04 29.31 52.54
CA ARG A 112 -33.43 30.60 53.11
C ARG A 112 -33.11 30.72 54.61
N GLU A 113 -33.23 29.63 55.37
CA GLU A 113 -32.81 29.56 56.78
C GLU A 113 -31.28 29.58 56.92
N LEU A 114 -30.56 28.87 56.05
CA LEU A 114 -29.10 28.87 55.99
C LEU A 114 -28.59 30.21 55.47
N GLU A 115 -29.26 30.89 54.56
CA GLU A 115 -28.95 32.27 54.12
C GLU A 115 -29.18 33.25 55.26
N GLY A 116 -30.26 33.10 56.03
CA GLY A 116 -30.48 33.89 57.26
C GLY A 116 -29.42 33.63 58.31
N ARG A 117 -29.00 32.37 58.50
CA ARG A 117 -27.94 31.99 59.44
C ARG A 117 -26.55 32.38 58.93
N VAL A 118 -26.29 32.35 57.63
CA VAL A 118 -25.05 32.77 56.98
C VAL A 118 -24.92 34.28 57.06
N ASN A 119 -25.99 35.05 56.85
CA ASN A 119 -25.96 36.50 57.06
C ASN A 119 -25.73 36.86 58.54
N ALA A 120 -26.38 36.16 59.48
CA ALA A 120 -26.14 36.34 60.91
C ALA A 120 -24.74 35.87 61.35
N LEU A 121 -24.17 34.84 60.71
CA LEU A 121 -22.80 34.39 60.93
C LEU A 121 -21.79 35.32 60.29
N GLN A 122 -22.08 35.92 59.13
CA GLN A 122 -21.21 36.86 58.43
C GLN A 122 -21.15 38.21 59.15
N GLU A 123 -22.26 38.62 59.78
CA GLU A 123 -22.31 39.76 60.70
C GLU A 123 -21.53 39.49 62.00
N LYS A 124 -21.53 38.24 62.48
CA LYS A 124 -20.69 37.80 63.61
C LYS A 124 -19.21 37.62 63.24
N ILE A 125 -18.88 37.13 62.05
CA ILE A 125 -17.50 36.96 61.54
C ILE A 125 -16.87 38.34 61.26
N GLY A 126 -17.64 39.33 60.84
CA GLY A 126 -17.20 40.72 60.78
C GLY A 126 -16.86 41.34 62.15
N GLN A 127 -17.25 40.69 63.25
CA GLN A 127 -17.05 41.14 64.63
C GLN A 127 -16.10 40.24 65.46
N ILE A 128 -15.59 39.13 64.90
CA ILE A 128 -14.71 38.21 65.63
C ILE A 128 -13.26 38.42 65.18
N PRO A 129 -12.36 38.91 66.05
CA PRO A 129 -10.93 38.88 65.78
C PRO A 129 -10.44 37.43 65.72
N SER A 130 -9.53 37.18 64.78
CA SER A 130 -8.97 35.89 64.36
C SER A 130 -8.80 34.87 65.50
N GLY A 131 -9.50 33.74 65.39
CA GLY A 131 -9.36 32.57 66.26
C GLY A 131 -9.75 31.29 65.54
N ALA A 132 -8.82 30.78 64.73
CA ALA A 132 -9.00 29.64 63.82
C ALA A 132 -8.59 28.31 64.45
N GLY A 133 -9.20 27.21 63.99
CA GLY A 133 -8.65 25.88 64.25
C GLY A 133 -9.32 24.72 63.50
N VAL A 134 -10.64 24.77 63.25
CA VAL A 134 -11.36 23.59 62.72
C VAL A 134 -12.13 23.84 61.41
N GLU A 135 -12.55 25.09 61.13
CA GLU A 135 -13.23 25.43 59.86
C GLU A 135 -12.28 25.59 58.66
N ASP A 136 -10.98 25.77 58.92
CA ASP A 136 -9.99 26.07 57.89
C ASP A 136 -9.58 24.81 57.09
N GLU A 137 -9.70 23.62 57.68
CA GLU A 137 -9.33 22.35 57.02
C GLU A 137 -10.42 21.86 56.05
N THR A 138 -11.69 22.03 56.42
CA THR A 138 -12.84 21.62 55.58
C THR A 138 -12.99 22.55 54.37
N VAL A 139 -12.80 23.86 54.55
CA VAL A 139 -12.78 24.85 53.47
C VAL A 139 -11.60 24.58 52.52
N ARG A 140 -10.41 24.27 53.05
CA ARG A 140 -9.24 23.90 52.24
C ARG A 140 -9.47 22.60 51.45
N THR A 141 -10.11 21.61 52.06
CA THR A 141 -10.47 20.34 51.39
C THR A 141 -11.52 20.55 50.29
N LEU A 142 -12.46 21.46 50.47
CA LEU A 142 -13.46 21.78 49.45
C LEU A 142 -12.85 22.60 48.30
N MET A 143 -11.97 23.56 48.58
CA MET A 143 -11.24 24.31 47.55
C MET A 143 -10.41 23.38 46.67
N THR A 144 -9.65 22.46 47.28
CA THR A 144 -8.84 21.49 46.52
C THR A 144 -9.69 20.57 45.63
N LYS A 145 -10.87 20.12 46.11
CA LYS A 145 -11.82 19.35 45.28
C LYS A 145 -12.40 20.18 44.14
N MET A 146 -12.70 21.46 44.39
CA MET A 146 -13.21 22.37 43.37
C MET A 146 -12.17 22.60 42.28
N ASP A 147 -10.91 22.81 42.65
CA ASP A 147 -9.79 22.98 41.71
C ASP A 147 -9.57 21.71 40.87
N MET A 148 -9.64 20.53 41.48
CA MET A 148 -9.55 19.25 40.78
C MET A 148 -10.68 19.06 39.76
N LEU A 149 -11.93 19.29 40.17
CA LEU A 149 -13.09 19.19 39.26
C LEU A 149 -13.01 20.22 38.14
N GLN A 150 -12.52 21.42 38.42
CA GLN A 150 -12.34 22.45 37.41
C GLN A 150 -11.24 22.09 36.39
N ALA A 151 -10.18 21.40 36.84
CA ALA A 151 -9.16 20.85 35.95
C ALA A 151 -9.71 19.72 35.07
N GLU A 152 -10.47 18.79 35.65
CA GLU A 152 -11.07 17.67 34.91
C GLU A 152 -12.09 18.16 33.86
N VAL A 153 -12.91 19.16 34.20
CA VAL A 153 -13.83 19.80 33.23
C VAL A 153 -13.06 20.46 32.08
N ARG A 154 -11.88 21.03 32.33
CA ARG A 154 -11.04 21.63 31.29
C ARG A 154 -10.47 20.55 30.36
N GLU A 155 -9.92 19.48 30.93
CA GLU A 155 -9.38 18.35 30.16
C GLU A 155 -10.46 17.68 29.30
N LEU A 156 -11.65 17.46 29.84
CA LEU A 156 -12.78 16.90 29.09
C LEU A 156 -13.23 17.81 27.94
N ARG A 157 -13.18 19.15 28.10
CA ARG A 157 -13.47 20.10 27.02
C ARG A 157 -12.43 20.05 25.91
N GLU A 158 -11.15 19.96 26.27
CA GLU A 158 -10.06 19.82 25.30
C GLU A 158 -10.14 18.49 24.55
N GLY A 159 -10.43 17.39 25.26
CA GLY A 159 -10.67 16.08 24.68
C GLY A 159 -11.85 16.06 23.71
N LYS A 160 -12.97 16.71 24.07
CA LYS A 160 -14.14 16.86 23.19
C LYS A 160 -13.79 17.62 21.92
N ALA A 161 -13.12 18.77 22.02
CA ALA A 161 -12.71 19.57 20.87
C ALA A 161 -11.78 18.80 19.91
N ALA A 162 -10.86 18.00 20.47
CA ALA A 162 -9.96 17.16 19.66
C ALA A 162 -10.70 16.07 18.88
N VAL A 163 -11.76 15.49 19.47
CA VAL A 163 -12.60 14.48 18.80
C VAL A 163 -13.45 15.13 17.70
N GLU A 164 -14.07 16.29 17.98
CA GLU A 164 -14.86 17.04 16.99
C GLU A 164 -14.00 17.43 15.78
N SER A 165 -12.76 17.87 16.00
CA SER A 165 -11.82 18.17 14.91
C SER A 165 -11.49 16.93 14.05
N LYS A 166 -11.31 15.76 14.67
CA LYS A 166 -11.07 14.50 13.94
C LYS A 166 -12.29 14.06 13.15
N LEU A 167 -13.49 14.26 13.69
CA LEU A 167 -14.75 13.94 13.01
C LEU A 167 -14.91 14.80 11.75
N ALA A 168 -14.73 16.12 11.87
CA ALA A 168 -14.77 17.03 10.72
C ALA A 168 -13.75 16.66 9.63
N ALA A 169 -12.53 16.24 10.02
CA ALA A 169 -11.52 15.78 9.07
C ALA A 169 -11.90 14.47 8.36
N LEU A 170 -12.62 13.57 9.03
CA LEU A 170 -13.12 12.33 8.43
C LEU A 170 -14.29 12.59 7.50
N GLU A 171 -15.24 13.46 7.88
CA GLU A 171 -16.34 13.89 7.02
C GLU A 171 -15.83 14.49 5.71
N LEU A 172 -14.79 15.33 5.78
CA LEU A 172 -14.19 15.94 4.60
C LEU A 172 -13.48 14.90 3.70
N LYS A 173 -12.87 13.87 4.28
CA LYS A 173 -12.31 12.75 3.51
C LYS A 173 -13.40 11.89 2.87
N ILE A 174 -14.50 11.66 3.56
CA ILE A 174 -15.66 10.92 3.02
C ILE A 174 -16.26 11.70 1.85
N ALA A 175 -16.44 13.02 1.99
CA ALA A 175 -16.90 13.88 0.91
C ALA A 175 -15.94 13.83 -0.30
N ALA A 176 -14.62 13.93 -0.07
CA ALA A 176 -13.62 13.84 -1.14
C ALA A 176 -13.57 12.45 -1.81
N LEU A 177 -13.91 11.38 -1.09
CA LEU A 177 -14.03 10.03 -1.66
C LEU A 177 -15.36 9.82 -2.39
N ALA A 178 -16.43 10.51 -1.97
CA ALA A 178 -17.70 10.51 -2.67
C ALA A 178 -17.66 11.35 -3.96
N GLU A 179 -16.82 12.40 -4.00
CA GLU A 179 -16.54 13.20 -5.19
C GLU A 179 -15.47 12.59 -6.11
N ARG A 180 -14.82 11.48 -5.70
CA ARG A 180 -13.98 10.73 -6.62
C ARG A 180 -14.87 10.16 -7.71
N GLU A 181 -14.73 10.76 -8.89
CA GLU A 181 -15.42 10.48 -10.13
C GLU A 181 -15.75 8.97 -10.25
N PRO A 182 -17.02 8.60 -10.49
CA PRO A 182 -17.34 7.22 -10.84
C PRO A 182 -16.41 6.84 -12.00
N LEU A 183 -15.82 5.63 -11.95
CA LEU A 183 -15.00 5.08 -13.04
C LEU A 183 -15.63 5.53 -14.36
N GLY A 184 -14.92 6.39 -15.11
CA GLY A 184 -15.53 7.15 -16.21
C GLY A 184 -16.35 6.23 -17.12
N GLU A 185 -17.45 6.74 -17.67
CA GLU A 185 -18.38 5.94 -18.50
C GLU A 185 -17.65 5.12 -19.56
N ASP A 186 -16.53 5.62 -20.10
CA ASP A 186 -15.65 4.92 -21.02
C ASP A 186 -14.99 3.67 -20.41
N VAL A 187 -14.51 3.76 -19.17
CA VAL A 187 -13.90 2.63 -18.45
C VAL A 187 -14.98 1.60 -18.08
N MET A 188 -16.15 2.05 -17.65
CA MET A 188 -17.28 1.17 -17.38
C MET A 188 -17.80 0.49 -18.66
N GLY A 189 -17.91 1.23 -19.76
CA GLY A 189 -18.28 0.71 -21.08
C GLY A 189 -17.26 -0.31 -21.60
N PHE A 190 -15.96 -0.03 -21.45
CA PHE A 190 -14.90 -0.97 -21.81
C PHE A 190 -14.97 -2.26 -20.97
N LEU A 191 -15.17 -2.15 -19.65
CA LEU A 191 -15.31 -3.31 -18.77
C LEU A 191 -16.54 -4.16 -19.14
N GLN A 192 -17.67 -3.51 -19.47
CA GLN A 192 -18.89 -4.18 -19.88
C GLN A 192 -18.75 -4.86 -21.25
N LEU A 193 -18.01 -4.24 -22.18
CA LEU A 193 -17.65 -4.84 -23.47
C LEU A 193 -16.76 -6.07 -23.29
N MET A 194 -15.71 -5.98 -22.46
CA MET A 194 -14.81 -7.09 -22.16
C MET A 194 -15.56 -8.26 -21.50
N HIS A 195 -16.48 -7.96 -20.59
CA HIS A 195 -17.33 -8.96 -19.97
C HIS A 195 -18.25 -9.65 -20.99
N SER A 196 -18.89 -8.88 -21.87
CA SER A 196 -19.75 -9.42 -22.93
C SER A 196 -18.97 -10.32 -23.89
N ARG A 197 -17.76 -9.89 -24.28
CA ARG A 197 -16.87 -10.67 -25.15
C ARG A 197 -16.42 -11.98 -24.52
N ARG A 198 -16.05 -11.96 -23.23
CA ARG A 198 -15.71 -13.19 -22.48
C ARG A 198 -16.88 -14.17 -22.49
N LYS A 199 -18.10 -13.69 -22.25
CA LYS A 199 -19.31 -14.51 -22.26
C LYS A 199 -19.57 -15.17 -23.62
N SER A 200 -19.40 -14.42 -24.71
CA SER A 200 -19.51 -14.97 -26.06
C SER A 200 -18.43 -16.01 -26.37
N LEU A 201 -17.21 -15.78 -25.93
CA LEU A 201 -16.11 -16.73 -26.14
C LEU A 201 -16.33 -18.02 -25.35
N MET A 202 -16.77 -17.92 -24.10
CA MET A 202 -17.16 -19.09 -23.30
C MET A 202 -18.26 -19.89 -23.98
N LYS A 203 -19.28 -19.22 -24.54
CA LYS A 203 -20.34 -19.91 -25.28
C LYS A 203 -19.81 -20.70 -26.49
N VAL A 204 -18.88 -20.14 -27.25
CA VAL A 204 -18.26 -20.85 -28.38
C VAL A 204 -17.42 -22.04 -27.91
N LEU A 205 -16.73 -21.92 -26.78
CA LEU A 205 -15.99 -23.05 -26.20
C LEU A 205 -16.95 -24.15 -25.71
N ASP A 206 -18.02 -23.77 -25.03
CA ASP A 206 -19.06 -24.72 -24.59
C ASP A 206 -19.72 -25.41 -25.79
N ASP A 207 -20.03 -24.68 -26.87
CA ASP A 207 -20.58 -25.23 -28.11
C ASP A 207 -19.60 -26.18 -28.83
N VAL A 208 -18.29 -25.99 -28.66
CA VAL A 208 -17.25 -26.89 -29.20
C VAL A 208 -17.09 -28.14 -28.33
N GLU A 209 -17.24 -28.02 -27.02
CA GLU A 209 -17.16 -29.16 -26.09
C GLU A 209 -18.42 -30.04 -26.10
N HIS A 210 -19.59 -29.45 -26.35
CA HIS A 210 -20.89 -30.15 -26.39
C HIS A 210 -21.40 -30.42 -27.81
N GLY A 211 -20.63 -30.06 -28.84
CA GLY A 211 -20.92 -30.40 -30.22
C GLY A 211 -20.86 -31.90 -30.43
N ASP A 212 -22.04 -32.54 -30.44
CA ASP A 212 -22.25 -33.97 -30.65
C ASP A 212 -21.29 -34.54 -31.70
N ALA A 213 -20.56 -35.58 -31.30
CA ALA A 213 -19.60 -36.33 -32.08
C ALA A 213 -20.22 -37.14 -33.24
N ASN A 214 -21.33 -36.68 -33.82
CA ASN A 214 -22.15 -37.46 -34.75
C ASN A 214 -22.12 -37.01 -36.22
N GLU A 215 -21.26 -36.05 -36.59
CA GLU A 215 -20.92 -35.82 -38.01
C GLU A 215 -19.42 -36.07 -38.25
N HIS A 216 -19.10 -37.33 -38.55
CA HIS A 216 -17.80 -37.73 -39.10
C HIS A 216 -17.56 -37.01 -40.44
N GLY A 217 -16.72 -35.96 -40.44
CA GLY A 217 -16.07 -35.50 -41.67
C GLY A 217 -15.76 -34.01 -41.84
N LYS A 218 -16.06 -33.12 -40.88
CA LYS A 218 -15.84 -31.66 -41.07
C LYS A 218 -15.05 -30.93 -39.97
N ALA A 219 -14.17 -31.65 -39.26
CA ALA A 219 -13.28 -31.06 -38.24
C ALA A 219 -12.33 -29.92 -38.72
N PRO A 220 -11.81 -29.85 -39.98
CA PRO A 220 -10.87 -28.79 -40.32
C PRO A 220 -11.53 -27.42 -40.58
N VAL A 221 -12.84 -27.36 -40.83
CA VAL A 221 -13.52 -26.11 -41.21
C VAL A 221 -13.76 -25.20 -40.01
N CYS A 222 -14.03 -25.77 -38.82
CA CYS A 222 -14.26 -24.99 -37.60
C CYS A 222 -12.98 -24.32 -37.09
N PHE A 223 -11.83 -24.99 -37.21
CA PHE A 223 -10.52 -24.43 -36.84
C PHE A 223 -10.09 -23.27 -37.76
N LEU A 224 -10.35 -23.40 -39.06
CA LEU A 224 -10.11 -22.34 -40.04
C LEU A 224 -11.04 -21.13 -39.82
N LYS A 225 -12.30 -21.36 -39.46
CA LYS A 225 -13.24 -20.28 -39.09
C LYS A 225 -12.80 -19.53 -37.82
N ALA A 226 -12.34 -20.24 -36.80
CA ALA A 226 -11.83 -19.64 -35.56
C ALA A 226 -10.54 -18.83 -35.80
N GLN A 227 -9.61 -19.32 -36.64
CA GLN A 227 -8.43 -18.57 -37.07
C GLN A 227 -8.78 -17.33 -37.89
N LEU A 228 -9.72 -17.43 -38.84
CA LEU A 228 -10.17 -16.30 -39.66
C LEU A 228 -10.86 -15.22 -38.83
N LEU A 229 -11.68 -15.61 -37.85
CA LEU A 229 -12.30 -14.67 -36.91
C LEU A 229 -11.27 -13.98 -36.01
N THR A 230 -10.27 -14.72 -35.51
CA THR A 230 -9.20 -14.14 -34.69
C THR A 230 -8.33 -13.17 -35.49
N ARG A 231 -8.04 -13.50 -36.76
CA ARG A 231 -7.32 -12.63 -37.68
C ARG A 231 -8.11 -11.37 -38.02
N ALA A 232 -9.39 -11.49 -38.38
CA ALA A 232 -10.25 -10.34 -38.69
C ALA A 232 -10.42 -9.37 -37.50
N VAL A 233 -10.46 -9.91 -36.28
CA VAL A 233 -10.58 -9.11 -35.05
C VAL A 233 -9.27 -8.40 -34.69
N LEU A 234 -8.11 -8.99 -35.00
CA LEU A 234 -6.82 -8.31 -34.84
C LEU A 234 -6.63 -7.18 -35.86
N THR A 235 -7.18 -7.32 -37.08
CA THR A 235 -7.11 -6.26 -38.10
C THR A 235 -7.97 -5.04 -37.76
N GLN A 236 -9.08 -5.20 -37.03
CA GLN A 236 -9.94 -4.07 -36.62
C GLN A 236 -9.39 -3.27 -35.42
N LEU A 237 -8.36 -3.78 -34.73
CA LEU A 237 -7.72 -3.10 -33.60
C LEU A 237 -6.47 -2.31 -34.00
N ALA A 238 -6.04 -2.40 -35.26
CA ALA A 238 -4.97 -1.56 -35.79
C ALA A 238 -5.59 -0.26 -36.34
N PRO A 239 -5.28 0.93 -35.79
CA PRO A 239 -5.68 2.18 -36.43
C PRO A 239 -4.99 2.25 -37.81
N GLU A 240 -5.79 2.35 -38.87
CA GLU A 240 -5.33 2.65 -40.22
C GLU A 240 -4.50 3.95 -40.18
N PRO A 241 -3.20 3.92 -40.56
CA PRO A 241 -2.43 5.14 -40.69
C PRO A 241 -3.00 5.97 -41.85
N SER A 242 -3.39 7.21 -41.55
CA SER A 242 -3.83 8.19 -42.54
C SER A 242 -2.81 8.32 -43.69
N PRO A 243 -3.21 8.34 -44.98
CA PRO A 243 -2.31 8.42 -46.13
C PRO A 243 -1.45 9.69 -46.24
N GLN A 244 -1.43 10.59 -45.24
CA GLN A 244 -0.72 11.87 -45.29
C GLN A 244 0.71 11.84 -44.71
N ASP A 245 1.13 10.74 -44.06
CA ASP A 245 2.46 10.67 -43.39
C ASP A 245 3.56 9.95 -44.21
N TRP A 246 3.29 9.51 -45.44
CA TRP A 246 4.28 8.81 -46.28
C TRP A 246 5.21 9.72 -47.08
N GLY A 247 5.13 11.05 -46.91
CA GLY A 247 5.81 12.02 -47.76
C GLY A 247 7.28 12.37 -47.42
N ALA A 248 7.90 11.79 -46.39
CA ALA A 248 9.19 12.31 -45.91
C ALA A 248 10.22 11.24 -45.50
N MET A 249 10.20 10.04 -46.07
CA MET A 249 11.18 9.01 -45.72
C MET A 249 11.61 8.14 -46.91
N GLU A 250 12.11 8.77 -47.97
CA GLU A 250 12.99 8.09 -48.95
C GLU A 250 14.06 9.07 -49.41
N VAL A 251 15.28 8.93 -48.88
CA VAL A 251 16.59 8.94 -49.57
C VAL A 251 17.66 8.81 -48.48
N ALA A 252 18.38 7.69 -48.49
CA ALA A 252 19.79 7.51 -48.11
C ALA A 252 20.03 6.15 -47.42
N THR A 253 20.08 5.08 -48.22
CA THR A 253 20.84 3.87 -47.90
C THR A 253 22.18 3.94 -48.62
N ASP A 254 23.21 4.45 -47.95
CA ASP A 254 24.60 4.23 -48.34
C ASP A 254 25.41 3.91 -47.08
N TRP A 255 25.74 2.64 -46.90
CA TRP A 255 26.51 2.11 -45.77
C TRP A 255 27.89 1.70 -46.27
N SER A 256 28.77 2.69 -46.44
CA SER A 256 30.22 2.44 -46.50
C SER A 256 30.98 3.69 -46.11
N SER A 257 31.35 3.80 -44.83
CA SER A 257 32.61 4.38 -44.32
C SER A 257 32.49 4.75 -42.85
N THR A 258 33.11 3.96 -41.97
CA THR A 258 33.54 4.44 -40.65
C THR A 258 34.74 5.36 -40.79
N PRO A 259 34.75 6.50 -40.07
CA PRO A 259 35.98 6.94 -39.42
C PRO A 259 35.77 7.22 -37.92
N PRO A 260 36.86 7.29 -37.14
CA PRO A 260 36.82 7.21 -35.69
C PRO A 260 36.89 8.59 -35.01
N PHE A 261 36.77 8.55 -33.68
CA PHE A 261 37.27 9.49 -32.65
C PHE A 261 36.30 10.46 -31.93
N ASN A 262 36.18 10.12 -30.64
CA ASN A 262 36.29 10.93 -29.41
C ASN A 262 35.12 11.80 -28.89
N PRO A 263 34.73 11.61 -27.61
CA PRO A 263 33.70 12.42 -26.96
C PRO A 263 34.32 13.61 -26.21
N ARG A 264 33.71 14.79 -26.35
CA ARG A 264 33.86 15.89 -25.39
C ARG A 264 32.49 16.55 -25.13
N PRO A 265 32.11 16.83 -23.87
CA PRO A 265 30.79 17.36 -23.56
C PRO A 265 30.80 18.89 -23.55
N THR A 266 29.98 19.51 -24.39
CA THR A 266 29.68 20.94 -24.32
C THR A 266 28.44 21.19 -23.46
N ARG A 267 28.74 21.73 -22.28
CA ARG A 267 27.91 22.50 -21.36
C ARG A 267 27.44 23.81 -22.03
N ASN A 268 26.14 24.09 -22.03
CA ASN A 268 25.49 25.42 -22.16
C ASN A 268 24.05 25.22 -21.62
N SER A 269 23.61 25.71 -20.46
CA SER A 269 23.45 27.10 -19.96
C SER A 269 22.50 27.94 -20.82
N ILE A 270 21.22 27.98 -20.40
CA ILE A 270 20.18 28.92 -20.84
C ILE A 270 19.54 29.53 -19.56
N PRO A 271 19.15 30.82 -19.54
CA PRO A 271 19.16 31.65 -18.34
C PRO A 271 17.83 31.72 -17.57
N LEU A 272 17.95 32.16 -16.32
CA LEU A 272 16.89 32.49 -15.39
C LEU A 272 15.94 33.57 -15.94
N SER A 273 14.64 33.38 -15.73
CA SER A 273 13.63 34.44 -15.79
C SER A 273 12.97 34.61 -14.42
N ASN A 274 12.83 35.87 -14.04
CA ASN A 274 12.35 36.42 -12.78
C ASN A 274 10.92 35.97 -12.43
N TYR A 275 10.72 35.54 -11.18
CA TYR A 275 9.46 35.76 -10.47
C TYR A 275 9.75 36.29 -9.06
N GLN A 276 9.18 37.45 -8.80
CA GLN A 276 9.28 38.26 -7.59
C GLN A 276 8.19 37.85 -6.58
N PRO A 277 8.50 37.51 -5.31
CA PRO A 277 7.48 37.22 -4.31
C PRO A 277 7.12 38.46 -3.49
N GLN A 278 5.82 38.72 -3.34
CA GLN A 278 5.28 39.74 -2.45
C GLN A 278 5.10 39.20 -1.02
N ALA A 279 5.76 39.92 -0.10
CA ALA A 279 5.48 40.18 1.33
C ALA A 279 4.69 39.19 2.20
N GLN A 280 5.37 38.75 3.28
CA GLN A 280 4.83 38.27 4.55
C GLN A 280 4.04 39.37 5.32
N PRO A 281 3.36 38.98 6.41
CA PRO A 281 3.90 39.42 7.69
C PRO A 281 4.18 38.28 8.67
N GLN A 282 5.28 38.49 9.39
CA GLN A 282 5.85 37.65 10.44
C GLN A 282 4.98 37.68 11.70
N ILE A 283 4.81 36.51 12.34
CA ILE A 283 4.72 36.44 13.79
C ILE A 283 5.83 35.50 14.27
N GLN A 284 6.76 36.12 14.98
CA GLN A 284 7.94 35.58 15.59
C GLN A 284 7.59 35.18 17.02
N SER A 285 7.85 33.94 17.43
CA SER A 285 8.19 33.61 18.82
C SER A 285 8.88 32.26 18.89
N GLN A 286 10.13 32.35 19.34
CA GLN A 286 11.01 31.25 19.71
C GLN A 286 10.45 30.53 20.94
N LEU A 287 10.67 29.21 21.02
CA LEU A 287 11.20 28.59 22.23
C LEU A 287 11.81 27.22 21.89
N GLN A 288 13.08 27.10 22.23
CA GLN A 288 13.88 25.90 22.20
C GLN A 288 13.35 24.85 23.19
N SER A 289 13.72 23.60 22.90
CA SER A 289 14.09 22.56 23.87
C SER A 289 13.10 21.40 24.10
N ARG A 290 13.66 20.22 23.82
CA ARG A 290 13.72 19.04 24.71
C ARG A 290 12.73 17.91 24.44
N SER A 291 13.37 16.76 24.35
CA SER A 291 12.87 15.43 24.06
C SER A 291 12.06 14.81 25.21
N GLN A 292 11.14 13.91 24.82
CA GLN A 292 10.58 12.73 25.55
C GLN A 292 9.44 12.93 26.59
N PRO A 293 8.70 11.86 26.98
CA PRO A 293 7.87 10.93 26.17
C PRO A 293 6.51 10.57 26.87
N LEU A 294 5.75 9.59 26.31
CA LEU A 294 4.54 8.90 26.84
C LEU A 294 3.20 9.66 26.62
N LEU A 295 2.13 9.07 26.07
CA LEU A 295 1.46 7.80 26.42
C LEU A 295 0.88 7.08 25.19
N HIS A 296 0.95 5.74 25.20
CA HIS A 296 0.44 4.80 24.20
C HIS A 296 -1.08 4.51 24.35
N PRO A 297 -1.82 4.27 23.26
CA PRO A 297 -3.02 3.45 23.24
C PRO A 297 -2.67 1.97 22.89
N PRO A 298 -3.60 1.01 23.09
CA PRO A 298 -3.25 -0.40 23.24
C PRO A 298 -2.93 -1.09 21.92
N SER A 299 -1.97 -2.00 22.08
CA SER A 299 -1.38 -2.91 21.11
C SER A 299 -2.42 -3.85 20.49
N THR A 300 -2.66 -3.71 19.18
CA THR A 300 -2.83 -4.87 18.32
C THR A 300 -1.53 -5.04 17.53
N GLN A 301 -1.05 -6.27 17.56
CA GLN A 301 0.20 -6.76 17.00
C GLN A 301 0.25 -6.44 15.49
N HIS A 302 0.74 -5.24 15.18
CA HIS A 302 0.92 -4.76 13.82
C HIS A 302 2.15 -5.49 13.28
N GLN A 303 1.92 -6.68 12.71
CA GLN A 303 2.91 -7.44 11.96
C GLN A 303 3.42 -6.50 10.87
N GLN A 304 4.58 -5.90 11.10
CA GLN A 304 5.20 -5.03 10.10
C GLN A 304 5.53 -5.91 8.91
N ASP A 305 4.80 -5.72 7.83
CA ASP A 305 5.12 -6.35 6.56
C ASP A 305 6.48 -5.81 6.08
N LEU A 306 7.48 -6.70 6.04
CA LEU A 306 8.84 -6.42 5.59
C LEU A 306 8.82 -5.78 4.19
N HIS A 307 7.85 -6.17 3.36
CA HIS A 307 7.70 -5.66 2.00
C HIS A 307 7.33 -4.16 2.01
N SER A 308 6.36 -3.78 2.83
CA SER A 308 5.98 -2.38 3.02
C SER A 308 7.14 -1.51 3.53
N LEU A 309 7.94 -2.02 4.48
CA LEU A 309 9.14 -1.32 4.97
C LEU A 309 10.19 -1.18 3.86
N TYR A 310 10.39 -2.22 3.05
CA TYR A 310 11.31 -2.19 1.93
C TYR A 310 10.91 -1.15 0.88
N LEU A 311 9.63 -1.07 0.50
CA LEU A 311 9.13 -0.08 -0.46
C LEU A 311 9.40 1.35 0.03
N PHE A 312 9.12 1.63 1.31
CA PHE A 312 9.41 2.93 1.92
C PHE A 312 10.90 3.32 1.83
N PHE A 313 11.81 2.40 2.20
CA PHE A 313 13.25 2.67 2.13
C PHE A 313 13.77 2.75 0.69
N ARG A 314 13.22 1.96 -0.23
CA ARG A 314 13.54 2.01 -1.65
C ARG A 314 13.23 3.39 -2.22
N ASP A 315 12.04 3.91 -1.94
CA ASP A 315 11.60 5.19 -2.47
C ASP A 315 12.39 6.35 -1.84
N ARG A 316 12.72 6.25 -0.54
CA ARG A 316 13.62 7.18 0.14
C ARG A 316 15.03 7.20 -0.47
N TYR A 317 15.59 6.03 -0.80
CA TYR A 317 16.90 5.91 -1.43
C TYR A 317 16.89 6.54 -2.83
N LYS A 318 15.84 6.31 -3.63
CA LYS A 318 15.67 6.91 -4.95
C LYS A 318 15.57 8.43 -4.88
N ALA A 319 14.82 8.95 -3.90
CA ALA A 319 14.64 10.38 -3.74
C ALA A 319 15.93 11.10 -3.29
N LYS A 320 16.67 10.51 -2.35
CA LYS A 320 17.90 11.09 -1.79
C LYS A 320 18.92 9.98 -1.50
N PRO A 321 19.77 9.62 -2.46
CA PRO A 321 20.77 8.57 -2.26
C PRO A 321 21.76 8.98 -1.17
N PRO A 322 21.99 8.13 -0.15
CA PRO A 322 22.90 8.41 0.95
C PRO A 322 24.36 8.40 0.47
N LYS A 323 25.22 9.16 1.14
CA LYS A 323 26.68 9.11 0.88
C LYS A 323 27.31 7.78 1.29
N ASN A 324 26.67 7.04 2.20
CA ASN A 324 27.16 5.78 2.74
C ASN A 324 26.01 4.78 2.84
N ASP A 325 26.02 3.79 1.94
CA ASP A 325 25.02 2.74 1.86
C ASP A 325 24.92 1.92 3.15
N VAL A 326 26.04 1.59 3.79
CA VAL A 326 26.07 0.82 5.04
C VAL A 326 25.30 1.52 6.15
N SER A 327 25.46 2.85 6.27
CA SER A 327 24.72 3.62 7.26
C SER A 327 23.21 3.58 7.03
N PHE A 328 22.80 3.58 5.75
CA PHE A 328 21.41 3.51 5.33
C PHE A 328 20.82 2.11 5.54
N ILE A 329 21.58 1.05 5.24
CA ILE A 329 21.21 -0.33 5.53
C ILE A 329 20.97 -0.51 7.03
N TRP A 330 21.83 0.05 7.89
CA TRP A 330 21.61 0.02 9.33
C TRP A 330 20.36 0.78 9.77
N GLN A 331 19.97 1.86 9.07
CA GLN A 331 18.71 2.54 9.33
C GLN A 331 17.52 1.64 8.99
N PHE A 332 17.59 0.91 7.87
CA PHE A 332 16.57 -0.08 7.49
C PHE A 332 16.44 -1.19 8.54
N LEU A 333 17.56 -1.83 8.92
CA LEU A 333 17.55 -2.93 9.90
C LEU A 333 17.06 -2.49 11.29
N ARG A 334 17.32 -1.24 11.68
CA ARG A 334 16.80 -0.65 12.93
C ARG A 334 15.32 -0.27 12.87
N ALA A 335 14.76 -0.12 11.67
CA ALA A 335 13.35 0.21 11.50
C ALA A 335 12.43 -1.02 11.62
N ILE A 336 13.00 -2.23 11.57
CA ILE A 336 12.30 -3.49 11.86
C ILE A 336 12.04 -3.54 13.38
N ARG A 337 10.78 -3.44 13.78
CA ARG A 337 10.37 -3.41 15.20
C ARG A 337 10.40 -4.78 15.85
N ASP A 338 10.12 -5.82 15.07
CA ASP A 338 10.13 -7.20 15.54
C ASP A 338 11.58 -7.70 15.70
N PRO A 339 12.03 -8.02 16.92
CA PRO A 339 13.39 -8.46 17.18
C PRO A 339 13.70 -9.84 16.56
N GLU A 340 12.71 -10.72 16.44
CA GLU A 340 12.88 -12.05 15.87
C GLU A 340 13.02 -11.95 14.36
N LEU A 341 12.14 -11.18 13.70
CA LEU A 341 12.26 -10.88 12.28
C LEU A 341 13.58 -10.15 11.96
N SER A 342 13.97 -9.17 12.78
CA SER A 342 15.24 -8.46 12.59
C SER A 342 16.43 -9.42 12.70
N ARG A 343 16.39 -10.38 13.65
CA ARG A 343 17.42 -11.42 13.76
C ARG A 343 17.41 -12.32 12.54
N HIS A 344 16.26 -12.85 12.13
CA HIS A 344 16.11 -13.71 10.95
C HIS A 344 16.66 -13.07 9.68
N VAL A 345 16.31 -11.80 9.45
CA VAL A 345 16.82 -11.01 8.31
C VAL A 345 18.33 -10.85 8.40
N GLN A 346 18.87 -10.47 9.55
CA GLN A 346 20.31 -10.31 9.74
C GLN A 346 21.08 -11.63 9.52
N GLU A 347 20.59 -12.74 10.07
CA GLU A 347 21.22 -14.05 9.90
C GLU A 347 21.14 -14.54 8.44
N SER A 348 19.99 -14.37 7.79
CA SER A 348 19.81 -14.70 6.37
C SER A 348 20.75 -13.88 5.47
N LEU A 349 20.96 -12.60 5.79
CA LEU A 349 21.92 -11.77 5.07
C LEU A 349 23.36 -12.25 5.23
N ALA A 350 23.75 -12.76 6.40
CA ALA A 350 25.08 -13.34 6.61
C ALA A 350 25.30 -14.62 5.77
N VAL A 351 24.24 -15.39 5.51
CA VAL A 351 24.30 -16.58 4.63
C VAL A 351 24.34 -16.18 3.16
N LEU A 352 23.53 -15.21 2.74
CA LEU A 352 23.42 -14.80 1.34
C LEU A 352 24.57 -13.92 0.86
N LEU A 353 25.24 -13.20 1.76
CA LEU A 353 26.32 -12.25 1.47
C LEU A 353 27.55 -12.49 2.36
N PRO A 354 28.19 -13.67 2.32
CA PRO A 354 29.24 -14.05 3.27
C PRO A 354 30.51 -13.18 3.18
N HIS A 355 30.75 -12.54 2.03
CA HIS A 355 31.90 -11.64 1.84
C HIS A 355 31.65 -10.23 2.36
N ASP A 356 30.39 -9.79 2.38
CA ASP A 356 30.01 -8.42 2.73
C ASP A 356 29.37 -8.32 4.12
N VAL A 357 28.90 -9.46 4.66
CA VAL A 357 28.20 -9.56 5.94
C VAL A 357 28.79 -10.72 6.74
N THR A 358 29.36 -10.40 7.89
CA THR A 358 29.93 -11.41 8.80
C THR A 358 29.06 -11.58 10.04
N ARG A 359 28.78 -12.83 10.41
CA ARG A 359 28.04 -13.15 11.64
C ARG A 359 28.88 -12.76 12.85
N ARG A 360 28.34 -11.91 13.72
CA ARG A 360 29.02 -11.50 14.95
C ARG A 360 28.82 -12.60 15.98
N LYS A 361 29.90 -13.13 16.57
CA LYS A 361 29.79 -14.01 17.74
C LYS A 361 29.19 -13.21 18.89
N GLU A 362 28.14 -13.76 19.50
CA GLU A 362 27.40 -13.11 20.57
C GLU A 362 28.33 -12.85 21.76
N SER A 363 28.82 -11.61 21.86
CA SER A 363 29.77 -11.22 22.91
C SER A 363 28.98 -10.72 24.11
N THR A 364 29.12 -11.41 25.23
CA THR A 364 28.50 -11.10 26.53
C THR A 364 28.78 -9.68 27.06
N ARG A 365 29.74 -8.94 26.48
CA ARG A 365 30.17 -7.61 26.91
C ARG A 365 29.39 -6.43 26.32
N LEU A 366 28.55 -6.62 25.29
CA LEU A 366 27.88 -5.51 24.59
C LEU A 366 26.36 -5.50 24.77
N LYS A 367 25.90 -5.43 26.02
CA LYS A 367 24.47 -5.26 26.35
C LYS A 367 23.83 -3.96 25.80
N LYS A 368 24.63 -3.02 25.30
CA LYS A 368 24.15 -1.74 24.73
C LYS A 368 23.65 -1.83 23.29
N GLU A 369 23.99 -2.87 22.53
CA GLU A 369 23.55 -3.04 21.13
C GLU A 369 22.65 -4.28 21.00
N LYS A 370 21.48 -4.27 21.67
CA LYS A 370 20.53 -5.40 21.75
C LYS A 370 20.02 -5.96 20.40
N TYR A 371 20.37 -5.36 19.26
CA TYR A 371 19.80 -5.69 17.94
C TYR A 371 20.82 -5.81 16.81
N ARG A 372 22.11 -6.01 17.12
CA ARG A 372 23.18 -6.18 16.11
C ARG A 372 23.78 -7.59 16.15
N TYR A 373 23.33 -8.45 15.25
CA TYR A 373 23.79 -9.84 15.10
C TYR A 373 24.84 -10.02 14.01
N ILE A 374 25.00 -9.03 13.12
CA ILE A 374 25.95 -9.04 12.01
C ILE A 374 26.86 -7.81 12.02
N THR A 375 27.98 -7.92 11.32
CA THR A 375 28.83 -6.79 10.92
C THR A 375 28.76 -6.66 9.41
N ILE A 376 28.56 -5.44 8.92
CA ILE A 376 28.44 -5.13 7.49
C ILE A 376 29.74 -4.47 7.04
N ASP A 377 30.36 -5.02 5.99
CA ASP A 377 31.56 -4.47 5.37
C ASP A 377 31.25 -3.16 4.63
N LYS A 378 32.26 -2.28 4.53
CA LYS A 378 32.13 -0.97 3.86
C LYS A 378 31.84 -1.10 2.36
N GLY A 379 32.17 -2.22 1.73
CA GLY A 379 31.90 -2.52 0.32
C GLY A 379 30.44 -2.86 0.01
N LEU A 380 29.58 -3.09 1.02
CA LEU A 380 28.20 -3.47 0.78
C LEU A 380 27.38 -2.28 0.24
N THR A 381 26.92 -2.41 -1.00
CA THR A 381 26.03 -1.44 -1.63
C THR A 381 24.55 -1.76 -1.38
N TRP A 382 23.70 -0.74 -1.41
CA TRP A 382 22.24 -0.89 -1.28
C TRP A 382 21.66 -1.82 -2.36
N ARG A 383 22.25 -1.81 -3.57
CA ARG A 383 21.87 -2.68 -4.69
C ARG A 383 22.07 -4.16 -4.36
N ARG A 384 23.23 -4.55 -3.82
CA ARG A 384 23.49 -5.95 -3.46
C ARG A 384 22.66 -6.37 -2.24
N PHE A 385 22.49 -5.45 -1.29
CA PHE A 385 21.63 -5.66 -0.13
C PHE A 385 20.18 -5.97 -0.52
N ARG A 386 19.55 -5.18 -1.39
CA ARG A 386 18.15 -5.43 -1.83
C ARG A 386 17.99 -6.76 -2.57
N GLU A 387 18.98 -7.14 -3.37
CA GLU A 387 18.94 -8.40 -4.14
C GLU A 387 19.00 -9.60 -3.21
N ALA A 388 19.81 -9.51 -2.15
CA ALA A 388 19.80 -10.50 -1.08
C ALA A 388 18.48 -10.48 -0.29
N LEU A 389 17.94 -9.29 0.03
CA LEU A 389 16.71 -9.14 0.79
C LEU A 389 15.51 -9.87 0.14
N VAL A 390 15.39 -9.80 -1.20
CA VAL A 390 14.33 -10.49 -1.96
C VAL A 390 14.48 -12.01 -1.93
N ARG A 391 15.69 -12.53 -1.67
CA ARG A 391 15.98 -13.97 -1.59
C ARG A 391 15.85 -14.54 -0.19
N ILE A 392 15.57 -13.71 0.83
CA ILE A 392 15.39 -14.20 2.20
C ILE A 392 14.12 -15.04 2.26
N PRO A 393 14.19 -16.31 2.72
CA PRO A 393 13.00 -17.12 2.89
C PRO A 393 12.10 -16.52 3.98
N SER A 394 10.78 -16.63 3.80
CA SER A 394 9.83 -16.24 4.84
C SER A 394 10.14 -16.97 6.15
N PRO A 395 10.08 -16.30 7.32
CA PRO A 395 10.24 -16.98 8.60
C PRO A 395 9.21 -18.12 8.70
N GLN A 396 9.68 -19.31 9.05
CA GLN A 396 8.85 -20.52 9.18
C GLN A 396 8.12 -20.57 10.52
#